data_AF-A0A521SFU8-F1
#
_entry.id   AF-A0A521SFU8-F1
#
_cell.length_a   1.000
_cell.length_b   1.000
_cell.length_c   1.000
_cell.angle_alpha   90.00
_cell.angle_beta   90.00
_cell.angle_gamma   90.00
#
_symmetry.space_group_name_H-M   'P 1'
#
loop_
_entity.id
_entity.type
_entity.pdbx_description
1 polymer ?
#
loop_
_entity_poly.entity_id
_entity_poly.type
_entity_poly.pdbx_seq_one_letter_code
_entity_poly.pdbx_strand_id
1 'polypeptide(L)'
;MNSVVIFSDGTFVVTPSPDLEPADLIAALLAARPFLESRHGQAYQSLDDYIALDKETQRLARLENILGAIRNNLPQIPELKDELRRFLENQKD
;
A
#
# COMPACT_ATOMS: atom_id res chain seq x y z
N MET A 1 3.68 2.19 21.34
CA MET A 1 4.64 1.21 20.79
C MET A 1 3.97 -0.14 20.92
N ASN A 2 3.52 -0.71 19.80
CA ASN A 2 2.74 -1.94 19.82
C ASN A 2 3.70 -3.12 19.83
N SER A 3 3.39 -4.11 20.66
CA SER A 3 4.20 -5.31 20.85
C SER A 3 3.36 -6.52 20.49
N VAL A 4 3.97 -7.52 19.85
CA VAL A 4 3.35 -8.82 19.63
C VAL A 4 3.87 -9.79 20.68
N VAL A 5 2.99 -10.26 21.56
CA VAL A 5 3.32 -11.34 22.48
C VAL A 5 2.91 -12.64 21.80
N ILE A 6 3.89 -13.53 21.59
CA ILE A 6 3.71 -14.80 20.88
C ILE A 6 3.81 -15.93 21.91
N PHE A 7 2.80 -16.77 21.96
CA PHE A 7 2.76 -17.95 22.81
C PHE A 7 3.39 -19.15 22.10
N SER A 8 3.86 -20.13 22.86
CA SER A 8 4.56 -21.31 22.32
C SER A 8 3.71 -22.19 21.39
N ASP A 9 2.38 -22.10 21.52
CA ASP A 9 1.42 -22.78 20.65
C ASP A 9 1.19 -22.03 19.31
N GLY A 10 1.76 -20.84 19.16
CA GLY A 10 1.62 -19.99 17.99
C GLY A 10 0.41 -19.05 18.04
N THR A 11 -0.35 -19.04 19.13
CA THR A 11 -1.29 -17.95 19.37
C THR A 11 -0.51 -16.66 19.69
N PHE A 12 -1.13 -15.50 19.52
CA PHE A 12 -0.49 -14.23 19.81
C PHE A 12 -1.51 -13.16 20.23
N VAL A 13 -1.02 -12.11 20.89
CA VAL A 13 -1.79 -10.90 21.15
C VAL A 13 -0.96 -9.67 20.77
N VAL A 14 -1.62 -8.66 20.21
CA VAL A 14 -1.02 -7.33 19.97
C VAL A 14 -1.39 -6.43 21.14
N THR A 15 -0.41 -5.83 21.80
CA THR A 15 -0.62 -5.04 23.02
C THR A 15 0.31 -3.82 23.09
N PRO A 16 -0.15 -2.70 23.68
CA PRO A 16 -1.52 -2.43 24.10
C PRO A 16 -2.38 -2.07 22.86
N SER A 17 -3.71 -2.17 22.89
CA SER A 17 -4.52 -1.17 22.17
C SER A 17 -6.03 -1.33 22.32
N PRO A 18 -6.68 -0.42 23.06
CA PRO A 18 -7.73 0.38 22.43
C PRO A 18 -7.11 1.17 21.26
N ASP A 19 -7.81 1.27 20.13
CA ASP A 19 -7.44 2.09 18.95
C ASP A 19 -6.24 1.61 18.12
N LEU A 20 -6.12 0.29 17.86
CA LEU A 20 -5.10 -0.23 16.95
C LEU A 20 -5.41 0.14 15.49
N GLU A 21 -4.61 1.03 14.91
CA GLU A 21 -4.73 1.37 13.49
C GLU A 21 -4.33 0.18 12.59
N PRO A 22 -4.98 -0.01 11.42
CA PRO A 22 -4.65 -1.12 10.51
C PRO A 22 -3.17 -1.15 10.09
N ALA A 23 -2.56 0.02 9.88
CA ALA A 23 -1.14 0.12 9.52
C ALA A 23 -0.23 -0.40 10.63
N ASP A 24 -0.56 -0.10 11.89
CA ASP A 24 0.21 -0.55 13.05
C ASP A 24 0.05 -2.06 13.28
N LEU A 25 -1.16 -2.60 13.04
CA LEU A 25 -1.40 -4.04 13.07
C LEU A 25 -0.59 -4.77 11.99
N ILE A 26 -0.61 -4.26 10.75
CA ILE A 26 0.16 -4.84 9.65
C ILE A 26 1.66 -4.82 9.98
N ALA A 27 2.18 -3.70 10.47
CA ALA A 27 3.59 -3.58 10.86
C ALA A 27 3.96 -4.58 11.97
N ALA A 28 3.10 -4.75 12.98
CA ALA A 28 3.29 -5.72 14.05
C ALA A 28 3.30 -7.17 13.53
N LEU A 29 2.35 -7.53 12.65
CA LEU A 29 2.28 -8.87 12.05
C LEU A 29 3.48 -9.17 11.16
N LEU A 30 3.95 -8.19 10.37
CA LEU A 30 5.15 -8.35 9.55
C LEU A 30 6.40 -8.53 10.43
N ALA A 31 6.54 -7.78 11.52
CA ALA A 31 7.64 -7.96 12.48
C ALA A 31 7.60 -9.33 13.16
N ALA A 32 6.40 -9.89 13.40
CA ALA A 32 6.20 -11.20 14.01
C ALA A 32 6.33 -12.39 13.02
N ARG A 33 6.43 -12.12 11.70
CA ARG A 33 6.47 -13.17 10.66
C ARG A 33 7.49 -14.27 10.93
N PRO A 34 8.75 -13.99 11.33
CA PRO A 34 9.75 -15.05 11.57
C PRO A 34 9.33 -16.09 12.62
N PHE A 35 8.38 -15.74 13.49
CA PHE A 35 7.92 -16.58 14.59
C PHE A 35 6.56 -17.25 14.29
N LEU A 36 5.70 -16.59 13.50
CA LEU A 36 4.31 -17.01 13.29
C LEU A 36 4.08 -17.72 11.95
N GLU A 37 4.88 -17.44 10.92
CA GLU A 37 4.60 -17.91 9.54
C GLU A 37 4.60 -19.43 9.42
N SER A 38 5.49 -20.12 10.15
CA SER A 38 5.53 -21.60 10.17
C SER A 38 4.19 -22.25 10.57
N ARG A 39 3.39 -21.55 11.40
CA ARG A 39 2.08 -22.02 11.88
C ARG A 39 0.91 -21.37 11.16
N HIS A 40 1.11 -20.16 10.62
CA HIS A 40 0.06 -19.32 10.03
C HIS A 40 0.35 -18.97 8.55
N GLY A 41 1.00 -19.85 7.80
CA GLY A 41 1.47 -19.57 6.45
C GLY A 41 0.38 -19.08 5.49
N GLN A 42 -0.81 -19.69 5.54
CA GLN A 42 -1.94 -19.24 4.72
C GLN A 42 -2.40 -17.83 5.07
N ALA A 43 -2.40 -17.46 6.36
CA ALA A 43 -2.79 -16.12 6.79
C ALA A 43 -1.75 -15.07 6.34
N TYR A 44 -0.46 -15.40 6.35
CA TYR A 44 0.59 -14.53 5.82
C TYR A 44 0.51 -14.39 4.30
N GLN A 45 0.19 -15.45 3.58
CA GLN A 45 -0.06 -15.35 2.14
C GLN A 45 -1.24 -14.40 1.86
N SER A 46 -2.35 -14.53 2.58
CA SER A 46 -3.47 -13.60 2.45
C SER A 46 -3.09 -12.17 2.81
N LEU A 47 -2.27 -11.97 3.85
CA LEU A 47 -1.75 -10.65 4.20
C LEU A 47 -0.92 -10.05 3.06
N ASP A 48 -0.05 -10.83 2.42
CA ASP A 48 0.74 -10.39 1.27
C ASP A 48 -0.14 -9.99 0.09
N ASP A 49 -1.16 -10.79 -0.21
CA ASP A 49 -2.13 -10.52 -1.27
C ASP A 49 -2.89 -9.20 -1.01
N TYR A 50 -3.30 -8.96 0.25
CA TYR A 50 -3.97 -7.71 0.62
C TYR A 50 -3.05 -6.49 0.55
N ILE A 51 -1.79 -6.61 0.96
CA ILE A 51 -0.80 -5.53 0.84
C ILE A 51 -0.55 -5.19 -0.63
N ALA A 52 -0.44 -6.21 -1.49
CA ALA A 52 -0.27 -6.01 -2.93
C ALA A 52 -1.49 -5.33 -3.55
N LEU A 53 -2.70 -5.75 -3.18
CA LEU A 53 -3.94 -5.15 -3.65
C LEU A 53 -4.09 -3.68 -3.23
N ASP A 54 -3.78 -3.34 -1.98
CA ASP A 54 -3.83 -1.96 -1.50
C ASP A 54 -2.85 -1.07 -2.27
N LYS A 55 -1.61 -1.54 -2.45
CA LYS A 55 -0.59 -0.82 -3.23
C LYS A 55 -1.05 -0.54 -4.66
N GLU A 56 -1.67 -1.53 -5.32
CA GLU A 56 -2.18 -1.36 -6.68
C GLU A 56 -3.39 -0.41 -6.72
N THR A 57 -4.30 -0.53 -5.75
CA THR A 57 -5.45 0.37 -5.60
C THR A 57 -5.01 1.83 -5.45
N GLN A 58 -4.02 2.08 -4.59
CA GLN A 58 -3.43 3.41 -4.43
C GLN A 58 -2.74 3.92 -5.71
N ARG A 59 -2.07 3.03 -6.46
CA ARG A 59 -1.43 3.38 -7.73
C ARG A 59 -2.48 3.82 -8.77
N LEU A 60 -3.58 3.07 -8.88
CA LEU A 60 -4.68 3.38 -9.78
C LEU A 60 -5.38 4.69 -9.38
N ALA A 61 -5.65 4.91 -8.10
CA ALA A 61 -6.22 6.17 -7.61
C ALA A 61 -5.32 7.38 -7.93
N ARG A 62 -4.00 7.26 -7.75
CA ARG A 62 -3.05 8.31 -8.14
C ARG A 62 -3.09 8.59 -9.65
N LEU A 63 -3.13 7.55 -10.47
CA LEU A 63 -3.23 7.70 -11.93
C LEU A 63 -4.53 8.41 -12.32
N GLU A 64 -5.65 8.02 -11.73
CA GLU A 64 -6.95 8.65 -11.97
C GLU A 64 -6.94 10.13 -11.59
N ASN A 65 -6.35 10.48 -10.44
CA ASN A 65 -6.18 11.88 -10.00
C ASN A 65 -5.37 12.70 -11.01
N ILE A 66 -4.26 12.15 -11.53
CA ILE A 66 -3.43 12.82 -12.54
C ILE A 66 -4.23 13.03 -13.83
N LEU A 67 -4.91 12.00 -14.32
CA LEU A 67 -5.74 12.10 -15.53
C LEU A 67 -6.88 13.10 -15.36
N GLY A 68 -7.52 13.12 -14.18
CA GLY A 68 -8.52 14.11 -13.81
C GLY A 68 -7.96 15.53 -13.85
N ALA A 69 -6.78 15.74 -13.26
CA ALA A 69 -6.11 17.04 -13.28
C ALA A 69 -5.79 17.49 -14.71
N ILE A 70 -5.26 16.61 -15.57
CA ILE A 70 -4.98 16.92 -16.97
C ILE A 70 -6.28 17.30 -17.71
N ARG A 71 -7.33 16.49 -17.58
CA ARG A 71 -8.63 16.72 -18.23
C ARG A 71 -9.24 18.07 -17.83
N ASN A 72 -9.15 18.42 -16.55
CA ASN A 72 -9.73 19.66 -16.04
C ASN A 72 -8.98 20.91 -16.52
N ASN A 73 -7.67 20.80 -16.77
CA ASN A 73 -6.84 21.94 -17.18
C ASN A 73 -6.74 22.11 -18.70
N LEU A 74 -6.94 21.06 -19.50
CA LEU A 74 -6.87 21.13 -20.97
C LEU A 74 -7.70 22.27 -21.62
N PRO A 75 -8.93 22.58 -21.18
CA PRO A 75 -9.70 23.69 -21.77
C PRO A 75 -9.09 25.07 -21.49
N GLN A 76 -8.37 25.22 -20.38
CA GLN A 76 -7.76 26.49 -19.95
C GLN A 76 -6.33 26.63 -20.47
N ILE A 77 -5.65 25.52 -20.75
CA ILE A 77 -4.27 25.45 -21.23
C ILE A 77 -4.24 24.54 -22.48
N PRO A 78 -4.66 25.04 -23.66
CA PRO A 78 -4.73 24.22 -24.88
C PRO A 78 -3.38 23.62 -25.30
N GLU A 79 -2.27 24.31 -25.04
CA GLU A 79 -0.90 23.86 -25.31
C GLU A 79 -0.44 22.70 -24.41
N LEU A 80 -1.14 22.43 -23.31
CA LEU A 80 -0.76 21.39 -22.33
C LEU A 80 -0.59 20.01 -22.98
N LYS A 81 -1.41 19.70 -24.00
CA LYS A 81 -1.32 18.42 -24.72
C LYS A 81 0.02 18.26 -25.43
N ASP A 82 0.46 19.30 -26.13
CA ASP A 82 1.71 19.24 -26.90
C ASP A 82 2.93 19.29 -25.98
N GLU A 83 2.87 20.05 -24.89
CA GLU A 83 3.92 20.07 -23.87
C GLU A 83 4.05 18.73 -23.14
N LEU A 84 2.93 18.07 -22.78
CA LEU A 84 2.97 16.71 -22.22
C LEU A 84 3.57 15.71 -23.20
N ARG A 85 3.28 15.81 -24.50
CA ARG A 85 3.90 14.95 -25.52
C ARG A 85 5.42 15.13 -25.54
N ARG A 86 5.89 16.38 -25.64
CA ARG A 86 7.33 16.71 -25.65
C ARG A 86 8.02 16.21 -24.38
N PHE A 87 7.40 16.42 -23.23
CA PHE A 87 7.90 15.92 -21.95
C PHE A 87 8.10 14.40 -21.97
N LEU A 88 7.12 13.64 -22.45
CA LEU A 88 7.19 12.18 -22.52
C LEU A 88 8.24 11.68 -23.54
N GLU A 89 8.39 12.36 -24.67
CA GLU A 89 9.41 12.03 -25.68
C GLU A 89 10.84 12.20 -25.13
N ASN A 90 11.07 13.20 -24.27
CA ASN A 90 12.36 13.47 -23.64
C ASN A 90 12.69 12.55 -22.45
N GLN A 91 11.77 11.68 -22.03
CA GLN A 91 11.96 10.73 -20.91
C GLN A 91 12.26 9.30 -21.41
N LYS A 92 12.38 9.10 -22.73
CA LYS A 92 12.83 7.82 -23.30
C LYS A 92 14.36 7.77 -23.30
N ASP A 93 14.93 7.32 -22.18
CA ASP A 93 16.25 6.67 -22.10
C ASP A 93 16.07 5.21 -21.65
#